data_AF-A0A850SGE6-F1
#
_entry.id   AF-A0A850SGE6-F1
#
_cell.length_a   1.000
_cell.length_b   1.000
_cell.length_c   1.000
_cell.angle_alpha   90.00
_cell.angle_beta   90.00
_cell.angle_gamma   90.00
#
_symmetry.space_group_name_H-M   'P 1'
#
loop_
_entity.id
_entity.type
_entity.pdbx_description
1 polymer ?
#
loop_
_entity_poly.entity_id
_entity_poly.type
_entity_poly.pdbx_seq_one_letter_code
_entity_poly.pdbx_strand_id
1 'polypeptide(L)'
;MRLIPPARASLAFVAFAWVLPFLQTRHRLPIPSFYSEWLAFALAIPALLFLLRRPCWEPVRLPRIALPVLAMVGLLFTQWVLGDIAYLQQALLAAMYLLFFLALVWLGQILREALGLAALARALAWALLVGSMASAAIALAQRYGAAALLGGWINAWQGGAVAGNIAQVNHFADYIALGLASALYLFHIGRLPRWALGLCALPLVFVLGLSGSRSAWLFLAAFVVLA
;
A
#
# COMPACT_ATOMS: atom_id res chain seq x y z
N MET A 1 -12.75 -23.72 -13.07
CA MET A 1 -11.38 -24.23 -12.78
C MET A 1 -10.24 -23.49 -13.51
N ARG A 2 -10.44 -22.88 -14.70
CA ARG A 2 -9.37 -22.25 -15.52
C ARG A 2 -8.87 -20.85 -15.09
N LEU A 3 -9.37 -20.24 -14.01
CA LEU A 3 -9.01 -18.88 -13.58
C LEU A 3 -8.11 -18.81 -12.35
N ILE A 4 -7.92 -19.91 -11.62
CA ILE A 4 -7.21 -19.90 -10.33
C ILE A 4 -5.71 -19.62 -10.48
N PRO A 5 -4.96 -20.28 -11.39
CA PRO A 5 -3.53 -19.98 -11.56
C PRO A 5 -3.24 -18.51 -11.94
N PRO A 6 -3.91 -17.90 -12.93
CA PRO A 6 -3.65 -16.50 -13.27
C PRO A 6 -4.13 -15.52 -12.18
N ALA A 7 -5.19 -15.84 -11.44
CA ALA A 7 -5.61 -15.04 -10.30
C ALA A 7 -4.55 -15.01 -9.18
N ARG A 8 -3.92 -16.15 -8.88
CA ARG A 8 -2.82 -16.21 -7.90
C ARG A 8 -1.60 -15.43 -8.33
N ALA A 9 -1.23 -15.48 -9.61
CA ALA A 9 -0.13 -14.68 -10.16
C ALA A 9 -0.44 -13.18 -10.04
N SER A 10 -1.65 -12.76 -10.41
CA SER A 10 -2.10 -11.37 -10.25
C SER A 10 -2.04 -10.91 -8.79
N LEU A 11 -2.53 -11.74 -7.86
CA LEU A 11 -2.43 -11.46 -6.42
C LEU A 11 -0.98 -11.33 -5.94
N ALA A 12 -0.06 -12.14 -6.45
CA ALA A 12 1.36 -12.03 -6.10
C ALA A 12 1.94 -10.67 -6.54
N PHE A 13 1.61 -10.20 -7.73
CA PHE A 13 2.00 -8.86 -8.20
C PHE A 13 1.40 -7.74 -7.34
N VAL A 14 0.12 -7.85 -6.94
CA VAL A 14 -0.49 -6.88 -5.99
C VAL A 14 0.23 -6.90 -4.65
N ALA A 15 0.54 -8.09 -4.11
CA ALA A 15 1.29 -8.24 -2.88
C ALA A 15 2.69 -7.60 -2.97
N PHE A 16 3.40 -7.77 -4.09
CA PHE A 16 4.68 -7.08 -4.31
C PHE A 16 4.51 -5.57 -4.40
N ALA A 17 3.44 -5.08 -5.03
CA ALA A 17 3.12 -3.64 -5.09
C ALA A 17 2.83 -3.05 -3.70
N TRP A 18 2.40 -3.87 -2.73
CA TRP A 18 2.18 -3.45 -1.34
C TRP A 18 3.46 -3.47 -0.49
N VAL A 19 4.59 -3.93 -1.03
CA VAL A 19 5.86 -4.08 -0.31
C VAL A 19 6.99 -3.29 -0.95
N LEU A 20 7.32 -3.59 -2.20
CA LEU A 20 8.55 -3.10 -2.83
C LEU A 20 8.60 -1.57 -3.00
N PRO A 21 7.51 -0.86 -3.37
CA PRO A 21 7.52 0.60 -3.45
C PRO A 21 7.89 1.32 -2.15
N PHE A 22 7.65 0.70 -1.00
CA PHE A 22 7.90 1.26 0.33
C PHE A 22 9.33 0.97 0.84
N LEU A 23 10.05 0.06 0.18
CA LEU A 23 11.43 -0.30 0.53
C LEU A 23 12.48 0.39 -0.35
N GLN A 24 12.06 1.04 -1.44
CA GLN A 24 12.96 1.75 -2.35
C GLN A 24 13.56 3.00 -1.67
N THR A 25 14.82 3.36 -1.97
CA THR A 25 15.56 4.43 -1.28
C THR A 25 15.66 5.76 -2.02
N ARG A 26 15.26 5.80 -3.29
CA ARG A 26 15.46 6.92 -4.21
C ARG A 26 14.34 7.94 -4.06
N HIS A 27 14.71 9.11 -3.55
CA HIS A 27 13.84 10.28 -3.50
C HIS A 27 14.57 11.45 -4.16
N ARG A 28 14.02 11.95 -5.26
CA ARG A 28 14.60 13.08 -6.00
C ARG A 28 13.51 14.08 -6.34
N LEU A 29 13.86 15.36 -6.25
CA LEU A 29 13.01 16.43 -6.77
C LEU A 29 12.90 16.32 -8.29
N PRO A 30 11.79 16.78 -8.91
CA PRO A 30 10.71 17.56 -8.30
C PRO A 30 9.65 16.76 -7.52
N ILE A 31 9.56 15.45 -7.73
CA ILE A 31 8.54 14.58 -7.10
C ILE A 31 9.25 13.49 -6.29
N PRO A 32 9.42 13.67 -4.96
CA PRO A 32 10.15 12.72 -4.11
C PRO A 32 9.60 11.29 -4.14
N SER A 33 8.30 11.13 -4.40
CA SER A 33 7.61 9.84 -4.47
C SER A 33 7.69 9.15 -5.83
N PHE A 34 8.26 9.78 -6.86
CA PHE A 34 8.21 9.31 -8.24
C PHE A 34 8.66 7.86 -8.42
N TYR A 35 9.80 7.46 -7.84
CA TYR A 35 10.31 6.10 -8.00
C TYR A 35 9.46 5.05 -7.28
N SER A 36 8.88 5.40 -6.12
CA SER A 36 7.91 4.54 -5.43
C SER A 36 6.64 4.38 -6.27
N GLU A 37 6.11 5.48 -6.80
CA GLU A 37 4.90 5.47 -7.64
C GLU A 37 5.14 4.68 -8.92
N TRP A 38 6.24 4.93 -9.62
CA TRP A 38 6.64 4.18 -10.81
C TRP A 38 6.74 2.68 -10.53
N LEU A 39 7.36 2.28 -9.42
CA LEU A 39 7.47 0.87 -9.04
C LEU A 39 6.11 0.26 -8.70
N ALA A 40 5.22 1.02 -8.07
CA ALA A 40 3.84 0.59 -7.82
C ALA A 40 3.10 0.34 -9.13
N PHE A 41 3.18 1.27 -10.09
CA PHE A 41 2.61 1.07 -11.43
C PHE A 41 3.22 -0.13 -12.15
N ALA A 42 4.55 -0.25 -12.16
CA ALA A 42 5.27 -1.33 -12.83
C ALA A 42 4.88 -2.72 -12.30
N LEU A 43 4.54 -2.84 -11.01
CA LEU A 43 4.10 -4.09 -10.39
C LEU A 43 2.60 -4.34 -10.57
N ALA A 44 1.76 -3.32 -10.49
CA ALA A 44 0.31 -3.47 -10.59
C ALA A 44 -0.19 -3.60 -12.03
N ILE A 45 0.47 -3.03 -13.04
CA ILE A 45 0.08 -3.19 -14.46
C ILE A 45 0.06 -4.68 -14.87
N PRO A 46 1.10 -5.49 -14.62
CA PRO A 46 1.05 -6.94 -14.84
C PRO A 46 -0.09 -7.64 -14.10
N ALA A 47 -0.43 -7.19 -12.88
CA ALA A 47 -1.56 -7.74 -12.14
C ALA A 47 -2.90 -7.47 -12.85
N LEU A 48 -3.06 -6.28 -13.43
CA LEU A 48 -4.26 -5.85 -14.16
C LEU A 48 -4.47 -6.61 -15.48
N LEU A 49 -3.43 -7.22 -16.06
CA LEU A 49 -3.59 -8.07 -17.26
C LEU A 49 -4.56 -9.23 -17.04
N PHE A 50 -4.77 -9.63 -15.78
CA PHE A 50 -5.79 -10.62 -15.44
C PHE A 50 -7.20 -10.19 -15.84
N LEU A 51 -7.51 -8.89 -15.78
CA LEU A 51 -8.81 -8.33 -16.15
C LEU A 51 -9.11 -8.43 -17.65
N LEU A 52 -8.11 -8.65 -18.51
CA LEU A 52 -8.33 -8.79 -19.96
C LEU A 52 -9.09 -10.08 -20.33
N ARG A 53 -9.21 -11.03 -19.39
CA ARG A 53 -9.89 -12.30 -19.63
C ARG A 53 -11.40 -12.11 -19.62
N ARG A 54 -12.10 -12.62 -20.65
CA ARG A 54 -13.57 -12.54 -20.78
C ARG A 54 -14.37 -12.78 -19.50
N PRO A 55 -14.08 -13.84 -18.71
CA PRO A 55 -14.85 -14.12 -17.50
C PRO A 55 -14.77 -13.03 -16.42
N CYS A 56 -13.83 -12.10 -16.50
CA CYS A 56 -13.66 -11.01 -15.53
C CYS A 56 -14.59 -9.82 -15.79
N TRP A 57 -15.16 -9.71 -17.00
CA TRP A 57 -16.00 -8.57 -17.40
C TRP A 57 -17.34 -8.99 -18.03
N GLU A 58 -17.64 -10.28 -18.18
CA GLU A 58 -18.97 -10.77 -18.56
C GLU A 58 -19.62 -11.54 -17.40
N PRO A 59 -20.67 -11.01 -16.75
CA PRO A 59 -21.27 -9.68 -16.95
C PRO A 59 -20.44 -8.56 -16.31
N VAL A 60 -20.53 -7.34 -16.87
CA VAL A 60 -19.83 -6.16 -16.31
C VAL A 60 -20.43 -5.82 -14.96
N ARG A 61 -19.65 -5.97 -13.89
CA ARG A 61 -20.04 -5.66 -12.51
C ARG A 61 -19.10 -4.61 -11.94
N LEU A 62 -19.42 -3.34 -12.17
CA LEU A 62 -18.66 -2.25 -11.58
C LEU A 62 -18.93 -2.15 -10.07
N PRO A 63 -17.88 -2.03 -9.22
CA PRO A 63 -18.07 -1.83 -7.79
C PRO A 63 -18.73 -0.48 -7.54
N ARG A 64 -19.60 -0.37 -6.53
CA ARG A 64 -20.34 0.88 -6.24
C ARG A 64 -19.43 2.09 -6.00
N ILE A 65 -18.24 1.86 -5.44
CA ILE A 65 -17.22 2.90 -5.22
C ILE A 65 -16.68 3.48 -6.54
N ALA A 66 -16.94 2.86 -7.68
CA ALA A 66 -16.62 3.42 -9.00
C ALA A 66 -17.30 4.76 -9.26
N LEU A 67 -18.56 4.91 -8.83
CA LEU A 67 -19.36 6.10 -9.11
C LEU A 67 -18.73 7.38 -8.55
N PRO A 68 -18.40 7.50 -7.25
CA PRO A 68 -17.78 8.71 -6.74
C PRO A 68 -16.39 8.98 -7.34
N VAL A 69 -15.63 7.93 -7.71
CA VAL A 69 -14.32 8.09 -8.36
C VAL A 69 -14.48 8.65 -9.77
N LEU A 70 -15.43 8.11 -10.56
CA LEU A 70 -15.75 8.61 -11.89
C LEU A 70 -16.33 10.03 -11.84
N ALA A 71 -17.14 10.33 -10.83
CA ALA A 71 -17.62 11.69 -10.57
C ALA A 71 -16.46 12.65 -10.28
N MET A 72 -15.47 12.23 -9.50
CA MET A 72 -14.25 13.02 -9.25
C MET A 72 -13.45 13.27 -10.54
N VAL A 73 -13.33 12.26 -11.41
CA VAL A 73 -12.72 12.43 -12.73
C VAL A 73 -13.49 13.47 -13.56
N GLY A 74 -14.83 13.38 -13.59
CA GLY A 74 -15.68 14.38 -14.26
C GLY A 74 -15.54 15.78 -13.67
N LEU A 75 -15.39 15.89 -12.34
CA LEU A 75 -15.16 17.15 -11.65
C LEU A 75 -13.82 17.78 -12.07
N LEU A 76 -12.74 17.00 -12.16
CA LEU A 76 -11.43 17.51 -12.62
C LEU A 76 -11.51 18.12 -14.02
N PHE A 77 -12.22 17.47 -14.95
CA PHE A 77 -12.40 18.03 -16.29
C PHE A 77 -13.33 19.24 -16.30
N THR A 78 -14.37 19.25 -15.45
CA THR A 78 -15.22 20.44 -15.26
C THR A 78 -14.38 21.63 -14.77
N GLN A 79 -13.55 21.43 -13.74
CA GLN A 79 -12.65 22.46 -13.21
C GLN A 79 -11.65 22.97 -14.26
N TRP A 80 -11.14 22.07 -15.11
CA TRP A 80 -10.29 22.48 -16.23
C TRP A 80 -11.04 23.35 -17.25
N VAL A 81 -12.25 22.95 -17.67
CA VAL A 81 -13.07 23.73 -18.62
C VAL A 81 -13.46 25.09 -18.04
N LEU A 82 -13.72 25.17 -16.74
CA LEU A 82 -14.03 26.42 -16.04
C LEU A 82 -12.80 27.31 -15.78
N GLY A 83 -11.58 26.81 -16.02
CA GLY A 83 -10.35 27.56 -15.85
C GLY A 83 -9.73 27.52 -14.44
N ASP A 84 -10.28 26.72 -13.52
CA ASP A 84 -9.74 26.54 -12.17
C ASP A 84 -8.42 25.75 -12.16
N ILE A 85 -8.23 24.89 -13.17
CA ILE A 85 -6.97 24.15 -13.39
C ILE A 85 -6.27 24.75 -14.61
N ALA A 86 -5.13 25.39 -14.38
CA ALA A 86 -4.39 26.10 -15.41
C ALA A 86 -3.86 25.19 -16.55
N TYR A 87 -3.51 23.95 -16.24
CA TYR A 87 -2.88 23.03 -17.20
C TYR A 87 -3.67 21.72 -17.33
N LEU A 88 -4.06 21.38 -18.56
CA LEU A 88 -4.74 20.11 -18.86
C LEU A 88 -3.93 18.90 -18.36
N GLN A 89 -2.61 18.96 -18.41
CA GLN A 89 -1.72 17.90 -17.95
C GLN A 89 -1.92 17.55 -16.47
N GLN A 90 -2.26 18.54 -15.62
CA GLN A 90 -2.53 18.30 -14.19
C GLN A 90 -3.85 17.53 -14.01
N ALA A 91 -4.91 17.93 -14.71
CA ALA A 91 -6.19 17.24 -14.70
C ALA A 91 -6.06 15.81 -15.26
N LEU A 92 -5.33 15.63 -16.37
CA LEU A 92 -5.05 14.32 -16.97
C LEU A 92 -4.28 13.42 -16.02
N LEU A 93 -3.20 13.92 -15.39
CA LEU A 93 -2.42 13.14 -14.45
C LEU A 93 -3.28 12.68 -13.28
N ALA A 94 -4.03 13.58 -12.65
CA ALA A 94 -4.93 13.22 -11.56
C ALA A 94 -6.00 12.20 -11.99
N ALA A 95 -6.59 12.38 -13.17
CA ALA A 95 -7.54 11.42 -13.73
C ALA A 95 -6.91 10.04 -13.95
N MET A 96 -5.67 9.97 -14.45
CA MET A 96 -4.96 8.69 -14.62
C MET A 96 -4.74 7.96 -13.30
N TYR A 97 -4.38 8.67 -12.22
CA TYR A 97 -4.25 8.05 -10.88
C TYR A 97 -5.59 7.53 -10.36
N LEU A 98 -6.68 8.30 -10.54
CA LEU A 98 -8.02 7.87 -10.11
C LEU A 98 -8.54 6.67 -10.91
N LEU A 99 -8.32 6.65 -12.23
CA LEU A 99 -8.71 5.53 -13.09
C LEU A 99 -7.87 4.27 -12.78
N PHE A 100 -6.57 4.45 -12.49
CA PHE A 100 -5.72 3.35 -12.05
C PHE A 100 -6.16 2.78 -10.70
N PHE A 101 -6.50 3.65 -9.74
CA PHE A 101 -7.12 3.24 -8.48
C PHE A 101 -8.39 2.43 -8.72
N LEU A 102 -9.29 2.91 -9.60
CA LEU A 102 -10.52 2.20 -9.93
C LEU A 102 -10.26 0.82 -10.55
N ALA A 103 -9.26 0.70 -11.42
CA ALA A 103 -8.85 -0.56 -12.01
C ALA A 103 -8.36 -1.55 -10.94
N LEU A 104 -7.60 -1.08 -9.94
CA LEU A 104 -7.17 -1.92 -8.81
C LEU A 104 -8.32 -2.34 -7.89
N VAL A 105 -9.29 -1.46 -7.65
CA VAL A 105 -10.51 -1.80 -6.89
C VAL A 105 -11.29 -2.89 -7.63
N TRP A 106 -11.48 -2.74 -8.93
CA TRP A 106 -12.16 -3.75 -9.75
C TRP A 106 -11.38 -5.06 -9.74
N LEU A 107 -10.05 -5.03 -9.88
CA LEU A 107 -9.19 -6.21 -9.72
C LEU A 107 -9.40 -6.89 -8.36
N GLY A 108 -9.45 -6.12 -7.27
CA GLY A 108 -9.72 -6.65 -5.93
C GLY A 108 -11.05 -7.39 -5.85
N GLN A 109 -12.10 -6.87 -6.48
CA GLN A 109 -13.40 -7.56 -6.56
C GLN A 109 -13.29 -8.88 -7.33
N ILE A 110 -12.64 -8.88 -8.49
CA ILE A 110 -12.47 -10.10 -9.31
C ILE A 110 -11.59 -11.14 -8.60
N LEU A 111 -10.52 -10.73 -7.92
CA LEU A 111 -9.69 -11.61 -7.11
C LEU A 111 -10.47 -12.19 -5.93
N ARG A 112 -11.34 -11.40 -5.30
CA ARG A 112 -12.24 -11.88 -4.24
C ARG A 112 -13.20 -12.95 -4.77
N GLU A 113 -13.78 -12.75 -5.95
CA GLU A 113 -14.68 -13.72 -6.58
C GLU A 113 -13.94 -15.01 -7.00
N ALA A 114 -12.71 -14.89 -7.49
CA ALA A 114 -11.91 -16.02 -7.96
C ALA A 114 -11.23 -16.85 -6.85
N LEU A 115 -10.77 -16.20 -5.78
CA LEU A 115 -9.95 -16.81 -4.72
C LEU A 115 -10.65 -16.88 -3.35
N GLY A 116 -11.72 -16.11 -3.16
CA GLY A 116 -12.39 -15.93 -1.88
C GLY A 116 -11.74 -14.82 -1.04
N LEU A 117 -12.58 -14.11 -0.26
CA LEU A 117 -12.15 -13.00 0.58
C LEU A 117 -11.07 -13.40 1.60
N ALA A 118 -11.23 -14.57 2.24
CA ALA A 118 -10.29 -15.05 3.25
C ALA A 118 -8.88 -15.31 2.68
N ALA A 119 -8.78 -15.86 1.48
CA ALA A 119 -7.47 -16.10 0.84
C ALA A 119 -6.80 -14.79 0.42
N LEU A 120 -7.58 -13.86 -0.14
CA LEU A 120 -7.13 -12.52 -0.53
C LEU A 120 -6.63 -11.73 0.67
N ALA A 121 -7.46 -11.59 1.71
CA ALA A 121 -7.13 -10.85 2.93
C ALA A 121 -5.90 -11.44 3.63
N ARG A 122 -5.80 -12.78 3.73
CA ARG A 122 -4.63 -13.45 4.30
C ARG A 122 -3.35 -13.17 3.52
N ALA A 123 -3.38 -13.22 2.19
CA ALA A 123 -2.20 -12.96 1.37
C ALA A 123 -1.71 -11.50 1.50
N LEU A 124 -2.65 -10.56 1.46
CA LEU A 124 -2.35 -9.14 1.59
C LEU A 124 -1.90 -8.76 3.00
N ALA A 125 -2.47 -9.37 4.05
CA ALA A 125 -2.01 -9.19 5.43
C ALA A 125 -0.57 -9.70 5.61
N TRP A 126 -0.22 -10.85 5.04
CA TRP A 126 1.18 -11.30 5.06
C TRP A 126 2.11 -10.34 4.31
N ALA A 127 1.69 -9.80 3.16
CA ALA A 127 2.48 -8.83 2.41
C ALA A 127 2.75 -7.56 3.24
N LEU A 128 1.71 -6.95 3.82
CA LEU A 128 1.84 -5.79 4.70
C LEU A 128 2.70 -6.09 5.92
N LEU A 129 2.51 -7.24 6.56
CA LEU A 129 3.32 -7.62 7.72
C LEU A 129 4.80 -7.74 7.35
N VAL A 130 5.14 -8.42 6.25
CA VAL A 130 6.52 -8.56 5.79
C VAL A 130 7.13 -7.20 5.43
N GLY A 131 6.43 -6.39 4.66
CA GLY A 131 6.93 -5.07 4.24
C GLY A 131 7.08 -4.08 5.39
N SER A 132 6.13 -4.08 6.34
CA SER A 132 6.21 -3.24 7.54
C SER A 132 7.34 -3.68 8.48
N MET A 133 7.57 -4.99 8.65
CA MET A 133 8.70 -5.51 9.42
C MET A 133 10.05 -5.13 8.80
N ALA A 134 10.17 -5.22 7.47
CA ALA A 134 11.36 -4.76 6.76
C ALA A 134 11.56 -3.24 6.94
N SER A 135 10.48 -2.45 6.83
CA SER A 135 10.52 -1.01 7.06
C SER A 135 10.87 -0.64 8.50
N ALA A 136 10.39 -1.41 9.47
CA ALA A 136 10.73 -1.25 10.88
C ALA A 136 12.21 -1.55 11.14
N ALA A 137 12.75 -2.62 10.55
CA ALA A 137 14.19 -2.92 10.64
C ALA A 137 15.04 -1.79 10.06
N ILE A 138 14.65 -1.23 8.92
CA ILE A 138 15.30 -0.05 8.32
C ILE A 138 15.22 1.16 9.27
N ALA A 139 14.06 1.43 9.85
CA ALA A 139 13.86 2.54 10.79
C ALA A 139 14.71 2.39 12.07
N LEU A 140 14.84 1.18 12.60
CA LEU A 140 15.73 0.89 13.71
C LEU A 140 17.20 1.12 13.33
N ALA A 141 17.61 0.66 12.14
CA ALA A 141 18.96 0.92 11.64
C ALA A 141 19.24 2.42 11.43
N GLN A 142 18.25 3.21 11.00
CA GLN A 142 18.34 4.67 10.98
C GLN A 142 18.52 5.24 12.38
N ARG A 143 17.71 4.80 13.35
CA ARG A 143 17.75 5.32 14.74
C ARG A 143 19.08 5.06 15.43
N TYR A 144 19.69 3.90 15.22
CA TYR A 144 20.94 3.50 15.88
C TYR A 144 22.20 3.78 15.06
N GLY A 145 22.09 4.55 13.96
CA GLY A 145 23.26 4.96 13.16
C GLY A 145 23.86 3.85 12.29
N ALA A 146 23.19 2.69 12.16
CA ALA A 146 23.62 1.59 11.30
C ALA A 146 23.34 1.83 9.81
N ALA A 147 22.64 2.92 9.46
CA ALA A 147 22.37 3.30 8.07
C ALA A 147 23.67 3.45 7.24
N ALA A 148 24.74 3.99 7.84
CA ALA A 148 26.03 4.15 7.17
C ALA A 148 26.67 2.81 6.78
N LEU A 149 26.45 1.75 7.58
CA LEU A 149 26.96 0.40 7.32
C LEU A 149 26.20 -0.30 6.19
N LEU A 150 24.92 0.04 6.02
CA LEU A 150 24.04 -0.57 5.02
C LEU A 150 23.98 0.22 3.71
N GLY A 151 24.65 1.37 3.62
CA GLY A 151 24.85 2.12 2.39
C GLY A 151 23.53 2.44 1.66
N GLY A 152 23.52 2.33 0.33
CA GLY A 152 22.38 2.69 -0.53
C GLY A 152 21.09 1.87 -0.37
N TRP A 153 21.09 0.88 0.54
CA TRP A 153 19.92 0.09 0.91
C TRP A 153 19.06 0.76 1.99
N ILE A 154 19.62 1.75 2.69
CA ILE A 154 18.89 2.56 3.68
C ILE A 154 18.94 4.03 3.26
N ASN A 155 17.78 4.68 3.27
CA ASN A 155 17.71 6.12 3.07
C ASN A 155 18.39 6.84 4.26
N ALA A 156 19.31 7.76 3.98
CA ALA A 156 19.99 8.59 4.96
C ALA A 156 19.08 9.73 5.46
N TRP A 157 18.00 9.35 6.14
CA TRP A 157 17.04 10.26 6.74
C TRP A 157 17.68 10.97 7.95
N GLN A 158 17.70 12.30 7.94
CA GLN A 158 18.37 13.12 8.97
C GLN A 158 17.39 13.78 9.97
N GLY A 159 16.14 13.32 10.03
CA GLY A 159 15.16 13.81 11.00
C GLY A 159 15.31 13.18 12.39
N GLY A 160 14.84 13.87 13.44
CA GLY A 160 14.80 13.31 14.81
C GLY A 160 13.82 12.14 14.97
N ALA A 161 12.81 12.07 14.10
CA ALA A 161 11.86 10.97 13.94
C ALA A 161 12.33 9.97 12.88
N VAL A 162 11.92 8.70 12.98
CA VAL A 162 12.20 7.69 11.94
C VAL A 162 11.16 7.74 10.81
N ALA A 163 11.59 7.46 9.58
CA ALA A 163 10.71 7.42 8.40
C ALA A 163 10.94 6.19 7.50
N GLY A 164 11.86 5.29 7.88
CA GLY A 164 12.28 4.18 7.05
C GLY A 164 12.79 4.64 5.68
N ASN A 165 12.71 3.75 4.69
CA ASN A 165 13.03 4.10 3.30
C ASN A 165 11.93 4.94 2.64
N ILE A 166 10.75 5.06 3.24
CA ILE A 166 9.64 5.88 2.72
C ILE A 166 10.01 7.38 2.75
N ALA A 167 10.91 7.79 3.65
CA ALA A 167 11.37 9.17 3.81
C ALA A 167 10.21 10.19 3.97
N GLN A 168 9.10 9.74 4.53
CA GLN A 168 7.94 10.55 4.87
C GLN A 168 7.30 9.94 6.13
N VAL A 169 7.33 10.70 7.22
CA VAL A 169 7.02 10.21 8.58
C VAL A 169 5.57 9.71 8.72
N ASN A 170 4.61 10.38 8.11
CA ASN A 170 3.19 10.01 8.22
C ASN A 170 2.88 8.75 7.43
N HIS A 171 3.33 8.64 6.18
CA HIS A 171 3.19 7.45 5.34
C HIS A 171 3.92 6.26 5.96
N PHE A 172 5.08 6.49 6.59
CA PHE A 172 5.76 5.47 7.37
C PHE A 172 4.89 5.00 8.54
N ALA A 173 4.35 5.91 9.35
CA ALA A 173 3.46 5.55 10.45
C ALA A 173 2.22 4.78 9.99
N ASP A 174 1.58 5.23 8.90
CA ASP A 174 0.42 4.57 8.29
C ASP A 174 0.77 3.14 7.85
N TYR A 175 1.93 2.95 7.21
CA TYR A 175 2.38 1.65 6.74
C TYR A 175 2.72 0.68 7.88
N ILE A 176 3.36 1.17 8.94
CA ILE A 176 3.62 0.39 10.16
C ILE A 176 2.32 0.02 10.87
N ALA A 177 1.35 0.93 10.95
CA ALA A 177 0.04 0.67 11.53
C ALA A 177 -0.72 -0.42 10.75
N LEU A 178 -0.69 -0.38 9.41
CA LEU A 178 -1.25 -1.44 8.56
C LEU A 178 -0.57 -2.80 8.77
N GLY A 179 0.74 -2.80 9.00
CA GLY A 179 1.50 -3.97 9.41
C GLY A 179 1.04 -4.56 10.75
N LEU A 180 0.83 -3.70 11.74
CA LEU A 180 0.34 -4.10 13.06
C LEU A 180 -1.09 -4.67 12.98
N ALA A 181 -1.99 -4.00 12.26
CA ALA A 181 -3.34 -4.51 11.98
C ALA A 181 -3.29 -5.88 11.29
N SER A 182 -2.35 -6.07 10.36
CA SER A 182 -2.15 -7.33 9.65
C SER A 182 -1.67 -8.45 10.58
N ALA A 183 -0.76 -8.16 11.51
CA ALA A 183 -0.33 -9.12 12.53
C ALA A 183 -1.49 -9.56 13.43
N LEU A 184 -2.29 -8.60 13.91
CA LEU A 184 -3.49 -8.86 14.71
C LEU A 184 -4.53 -9.69 13.95
N TYR A 185 -4.81 -9.33 12.69
CA TYR A 185 -5.69 -10.09 11.82
C TYR A 185 -5.22 -11.53 11.64
N LEU A 186 -3.94 -11.73 11.29
CA LEU A 186 -3.35 -13.06 11.09
C LEU A 186 -3.38 -13.90 12.37
N PHE A 187 -3.17 -13.29 13.53
CA PHE A 187 -3.34 -13.95 14.82
C PHE A 187 -4.79 -14.40 15.04
N HIS A 188 -5.76 -13.50 14.80
CA HIS A 188 -7.18 -13.77 14.99
C HIS A 188 -7.69 -14.92 14.10
N ILE A 189 -7.21 -15.01 12.86
CA ILE A 189 -7.56 -16.11 11.94
C ILE A 189 -6.69 -17.38 12.11
N GLY A 190 -5.91 -17.47 13.20
CA GLY A 190 -5.09 -18.65 13.55
C GLY A 190 -3.89 -18.89 12.63
N ARG A 191 -3.40 -17.87 11.92
CA ARG A 191 -2.26 -17.95 10.99
C ARG A 191 -0.95 -17.44 11.57
N LEU A 192 -0.99 -16.76 12.70
CA LEU A 192 0.18 -16.29 13.43
C LEU A 192 0.06 -16.76 14.89
N PRO A 193 0.98 -17.57 15.43
CA PRO A 193 0.93 -17.97 16.83
C PRO A 193 1.25 -16.79 17.77
N ARG A 194 0.84 -16.87 19.03
CA ARG A 194 1.00 -15.79 20.03
C ARG A 194 2.44 -15.28 20.17
N TRP A 195 3.43 -16.19 20.17
CA TRP A 195 4.83 -15.81 20.30
C TRP A 195 5.32 -14.98 19.08
N ALA A 196 4.88 -15.35 17.88
CA ALA A 196 5.23 -14.64 16.64
C ALA A 196 4.51 -13.29 16.56
N LEU A 197 3.27 -13.21 17.08
CA LEU A 197 2.58 -11.93 17.25
C LEU A 197 3.41 -10.97 18.12
N GLY A 198 3.90 -11.42 19.28
CA GLY A 198 4.77 -10.59 20.13
C GLY A 198 6.04 -10.13 19.39
N LEU A 199 6.70 -11.06 18.69
CA LEU A 199 7.92 -10.78 17.94
C LEU A 199 7.71 -9.76 16.81
N CYS A 200 6.54 -9.74 16.18
CA CYS A 200 6.20 -8.76 15.15
C CYS A 200 5.64 -7.45 15.72
N ALA A 201 4.71 -7.52 16.67
CA ALA A 201 4.01 -6.35 17.18
C ALA A 201 4.92 -5.42 17.99
N LEU A 202 5.83 -5.97 18.80
CA LEU A 202 6.75 -5.17 19.63
C LEU A 202 7.61 -4.19 18.81
N PRO A 203 8.38 -4.63 17.78
CA PRO A 203 9.17 -3.70 16.98
C PRO A 203 8.29 -2.73 16.20
N LEU A 204 7.12 -3.15 15.70
CA LEU A 204 6.19 -2.27 14.97
C LEU A 204 5.66 -1.15 15.86
N VAL A 205 5.17 -1.45 17.06
CA VAL A 205 4.69 -0.45 18.03
C VAL A 205 5.83 0.49 18.45
N PHE A 206 7.03 -0.05 18.66
CA PHE A 206 8.19 0.74 19.04
C PHE A 206 8.58 1.77 17.96
N VAL A 207 8.74 1.35 16.70
CA VAL A 207 9.09 2.29 15.61
C VAL A 207 7.93 3.23 15.29
N LEU A 208 6.68 2.81 15.50
CA LEU A 208 5.52 3.69 15.37
C LEU A 208 5.61 4.86 16.36
N GLY A 209 6.02 4.61 17.61
CA GLY A 209 6.31 5.65 18.59
C GLY A 209 7.48 6.56 18.17
N LEU A 210 8.56 5.97 17.62
CA LEU A 210 9.72 6.72 17.13
C LEU A 210 9.42 7.58 15.88
N SER A 211 8.34 7.28 15.14
CA SER A 211 7.93 8.10 14.01
C SER A 211 7.51 9.51 14.46
N GLY A 212 7.05 9.69 15.70
CA GLY A 212 6.53 10.97 16.17
C GLY A 212 5.27 11.46 15.43
N SER A 213 4.65 10.62 14.58
CA SER A 213 3.40 10.97 13.92
C SER A 213 2.23 10.92 14.89
N ARG A 214 1.37 11.94 14.84
CA ARG A 214 0.15 11.99 15.66
C ARG A 214 -0.91 10.99 15.18
N SER A 215 -0.87 10.56 13.91
CA SER A 215 -1.81 9.57 13.37
C SER A 215 -1.67 8.21 14.06
N ALA A 216 -0.48 7.89 14.60
CA ALA A 216 -0.22 6.69 15.39
C ALA A 216 -1.25 6.48 16.51
N TRP A 217 -1.60 7.54 17.24
CA TRP A 217 -2.58 7.48 18.33
C TRP A 217 -3.99 7.14 17.84
N LEU A 218 -4.37 7.70 16.69
CA LEU A 218 -5.67 7.42 16.07
C LEU A 218 -5.76 5.97 15.61
N PHE A 219 -4.69 5.41 15.04
CA PHE A 219 -4.66 4.00 14.65
C PHE A 219 -4.78 3.06 15.84
N LEU A 220 -4.02 3.30 16.91
CA LEU A 220 -4.09 2.48 18.12
C LEU A 220 -5.48 2.56 18.77
N ALA A 221 -6.07 3.75 18.84
CA ALA A 221 -7.44 3.92 19.32
C ALA A 221 -8.44 3.16 18.46
N ALA A 222 -8.32 3.26 17.13
CA ALA A 222 -9.19 2.52 16.20
C ALA A 222 -9.05 0.99 16.38
N PHE A 223 -7.84 0.48 16.61
CA PHE A 223 -7.64 -0.95 16.87
C PHE A 223 -8.31 -1.40 18.17
N VAL A 224 -8.28 -0.58 19.22
CA VAL A 224 -9.00 -0.88 20.48
C VAL A 224 -10.52 -0.90 20.27
N VAL A 225 -11.06 0.02 19.47
CA VAL A 225 -12.51 0.08 19.17
C VAL A 225 -12.97 -1.11 18.32
N LEU A 226 -12.09 -1.63 17.45
CA LEU A 226 -12.39 -2.74 16.53
C LEU A 226 -12.09 -4.13 17.10
N ALA A 227 -11.41 -4.22 18.25
CA ALA A 227 -11.02 -5.48 18.91
C ALA A 227 -12.13 -6.04 19.80
#